data_AF-A0A9E2IGC2-F1
#
_entry.id   AF-A0A9E2IGC2-F1
#
_cell.length_a   1.000
_cell.length_b   1.000
_cell.length_c   1.000
_cell.angle_alpha   90.00
_cell.angle_beta   90.00
_cell.angle_gamma   90.00
#
_symmetry.space_group_name_H-M   'P 1'
#
loop_
_entity.id
_entity.type
_entity.pdbx_description
1 polymer ?
#
loop_
_entity_poly.entity_id
_entity_poly.type
_entity_poly.pdbx_seq_one_letter_code
_entity_poly.pdbx_strand_id
1 'polypeptide(L)'
;RFVEYMSYRLNRPLITVACHEDLFASDLLGRYLLKKDETVWVDGPLTRSVRMGAVCYLDEIVEARKDTTVVIHPLTDTRRTLSIDKKGEIIQAHPDFMMVISYNPGYQSVLKDLKQSTRQRFVSIEFDYPEAEKEAEIVAHEGHIDMETALKLVALARKIRNIREHGLTEGASTRLLIYAGQMIRRGIPAHDACRCAVCLPLTDDARLQETLNDLIEDIF
;
A
#
# COMPACT_ATOMS: atom_id res chain seq x y z
N ARG A 1 6.09 -4.65 1.43
CA ARG A 1 6.42 -6.05 1.08
C ARG A 1 5.98 -7.08 2.13
N PHE A 2 5.36 -6.69 3.25
CA PHE A 2 4.93 -7.64 4.29
C PHE A 2 3.93 -8.69 3.80
N VAL A 3 2.85 -8.28 3.13
CA VAL A 3 1.79 -9.20 2.65
C VAL A 3 2.34 -10.22 1.65
N GLU A 4 3.18 -9.76 0.73
CA GLU A 4 3.91 -10.62 -0.22
C GLU A 4 4.78 -11.67 0.49
N TYR A 5 5.57 -11.24 1.48
CA TYR A 5 6.39 -12.14 2.28
C TYR A 5 5.55 -13.18 3.03
N MET A 6 4.43 -12.77 3.63
CA MET A 6 3.53 -13.67 4.35
C MET A 6 2.86 -14.68 3.42
N SER A 7 2.44 -14.25 2.23
CA SER A 7 1.88 -15.15 1.22
C SER A 7 2.87 -16.21 0.79
N TYR A 8 4.14 -15.81 0.55
CA TYR A 8 5.24 -16.74 0.27
C TYR A 8 5.48 -17.71 1.43
N ARG A 9 5.57 -17.22 2.66
CA ARG A 9 5.78 -18.04 3.87
C ARG A 9 4.67 -19.04 4.13
N LEU A 10 3.43 -18.69 3.80
CA LEU A 10 2.25 -19.56 3.96
C LEU A 10 2.04 -20.50 2.77
N ASN A 11 2.86 -20.40 1.72
CA ASN A 11 2.71 -21.10 0.45
C ASN A 11 1.31 -20.91 -0.16
N ARG A 12 0.83 -19.67 -0.15
CA ARG A 12 -0.48 -19.29 -0.72
C ARG A 12 -0.28 -18.32 -1.88
N PRO A 13 -1.04 -18.46 -2.99
CA PRO A 13 -1.04 -17.45 -4.04
C PRO A 13 -1.50 -16.09 -3.49
N LEU A 14 -0.87 -15.01 -3.95
CA LEU A 14 -1.28 -13.64 -3.66
C LEU A 14 -2.00 -13.06 -4.87
N ILE A 15 -3.22 -12.57 -4.67
CA ILE A 15 -3.95 -11.78 -5.66
C ILE A 15 -4.13 -10.38 -5.07
N THR A 16 -3.38 -9.43 -5.63
CA THR A 16 -3.46 -8.02 -5.24
C THR A 16 -4.42 -7.27 -6.15
N VAL A 17 -5.29 -6.47 -5.54
CA VAL A 17 -6.18 -5.53 -6.22
C VAL A 17 -5.85 -4.14 -5.69
N ALA A 18 -5.36 -3.26 -6.56
CA ALA A 18 -5.21 -1.85 -6.25
C ALA A 18 -6.59 -1.20 -6.28
N CYS A 19 -7.06 -0.70 -5.14
CA CYS A 19 -8.33 -0.01 -5.04
C CYS A 19 -8.22 1.43 -5.52
N HIS A 20 -9.25 1.89 -6.22
CA HIS A 20 -9.38 3.24 -6.72
C HIS A 20 -10.87 3.60 -6.84
N GLU A 21 -11.19 4.88 -7.05
CA GLU A 21 -12.57 5.37 -7.05
C GLU A 21 -13.44 4.76 -8.16
N ASP A 22 -12.85 4.35 -9.27
CA ASP A 22 -13.56 3.69 -10.38
C ASP A 22 -13.63 2.17 -10.27
N LEU A 23 -13.26 1.58 -9.12
CA LEU A 23 -13.35 0.14 -8.92
C LEU A 23 -14.79 -0.26 -8.60
N PHE A 24 -15.43 -1.03 -9.48
CA PHE A 24 -16.80 -1.50 -9.27
C PHE A 24 -16.83 -2.91 -8.67
N ALA A 25 -17.92 -3.26 -8.00
CA ALA A 25 -18.19 -4.62 -7.53
C ALA A 25 -18.03 -5.69 -8.63
N SER A 26 -18.42 -5.39 -9.88
CA SER A 26 -18.25 -6.33 -11.00
C SER A 26 -16.78 -6.55 -11.39
N ASP A 27 -15.89 -5.59 -11.15
CA ASP A 27 -14.47 -5.81 -11.41
C ASP A 27 -13.89 -6.80 -10.42
N LEU A 28 -14.34 -6.78 -9.15
CA LEU A 28 -13.95 -7.74 -8.12
C LEU A 28 -14.57 -9.13 -8.34
N LEU A 29 -15.88 -9.18 -8.59
CA LEU A 29 -16.64 -10.42 -8.70
C LEU A 29 -16.43 -11.12 -10.06
N GLY A 30 -16.37 -10.35 -11.14
CA GLY A 30 -16.38 -10.87 -12.50
C GLY A 30 -17.47 -10.26 -13.37
N ARG A 31 -17.32 -10.49 -14.66
CA ARG A 31 -18.20 -9.93 -15.69
C ARG A 31 -18.32 -10.89 -16.87
N TYR A 32 -19.42 -10.74 -17.60
CA TYR A 32 -19.55 -11.36 -18.92
C TYR A 32 -18.75 -10.56 -19.95
N LEU A 33 -17.96 -11.26 -20.76
CA LEU A 33 -17.23 -10.72 -21.90
C LEU A 33 -17.75 -11.38 -23.18
N LEU A 34 -17.86 -10.60 -24.26
CA LEU A 34 -18.13 -11.11 -25.60
C LEU A 34 -16.83 -11.62 -26.22
N LYS A 35 -16.78 -12.91 -26.54
CA LYS A 35 -15.65 -13.54 -27.21
C LYS A 35 -16.17 -14.34 -28.40
N LYS A 36 -15.87 -13.88 -29.62
CA LYS A 36 -16.22 -14.56 -30.89
C LYS A 36 -17.68 -15.03 -30.92
N ASP A 37 -18.60 -14.10 -30.70
CA ASP A 37 -20.05 -14.31 -30.68
C ASP A 37 -20.64 -15.13 -29.51
N GLU A 38 -19.82 -15.47 -28.50
CA GLU A 38 -20.31 -16.06 -27.26
C GLU A 38 -20.11 -15.12 -26.06
N THR A 39 -21.12 -15.07 -25.19
CA THR A 39 -21.06 -14.35 -23.93
C THR A 39 -20.49 -15.29 -22.85
N VAL A 40 -19.21 -15.09 -22.50
CA VAL A 40 -18.51 -15.94 -21.52
C VAL A 40 -18.33 -15.21 -20.20
N TRP A 41 -18.55 -15.91 -19.09
CA TRP A 41 -18.27 -15.37 -17.76
C TRP A 41 -16.77 -15.43 -17.47
N VAL A 42 -16.21 -14.33 -16.96
CA VAL A 42 -14.84 -14.27 -16.46
C VAL A 42 -14.84 -13.84 -15.01
N ASP A 43 -14.34 -14.72 -14.13
CA ASP A 43 -14.21 -14.44 -12.71
C ASP A 43 -13.25 -13.27 -12.46
N GLY A 44 -13.66 -12.35 -11.59
CA GLY A 44 -12.81 -11.27 -11.10
C GLY A 44 -11.76 -11.77 -10.09
N PRO A 45 -10.82 -10.91 -9.68
CA PRO A 45 -9.73 -11.28 -8.79
C PRO A 45 -10.24 -11.76 -7.42
N LEU A 46 -11.31 -11.18 -6.88
CA LEU A 46 -11.89 -11.63 -5.61
C LEU A 46 -12.47 -13.03 -5.75
N THR A 47 -13.29 -13.27 -6.77
CA THR A 47 -13.89 -14.59 -7.02
C THR A 47 -12.83 -15.66 -7.25
N ARG A 48 -11.81 -15.37 -8.06
CA ARG A 48 -10.69 -16.29 -8.28
C ARG A 48 -10.01 -16.64 -6.96
N SER A 49 -9.73 -15.64 -6.11
CA SER A 49 -9.09 -15.85 -4.82
C SER A 49 -9.91 -16.75 -3.90
N VAL A 50 -11.22 -16.51 -3.84
CA VAL A 50 -12.18 -17.28 -3.03
C VAL A 50 -12.24 -18.73 -3.48
N ARG A 51 -12.26 -19.00 -4.79
CA ARG A 51 -12.32 -20.37 -5.33
C ARG A 51 -11.02 -21.16 -5.09
N MET A 52 -9.86 -20.54 -5.25
CA MET A 52 -8.57 -21.24 -5.20
C MET A 52 -7.91 -21.24 -3.82
N GLY A 53 -8.49 -20.58 -2.81
CA GLY A 53 -7.88 -20.47 -1.49
C GLY A 53 -6.65 -19.56 -1.44
N ALA A 54 -6.65 -18.50 -2.25
CA ALA A 54 -5.56 -17.51 -2.26
C ALA A 54 -5.71 -16.47 -1.14
N VAL A 55 -4.62 -15.73 -0.92
CA VAL A 55 -4.66 -14.44 -0.22
C VAL A 55 -5.19 -13.39 -1.20
N CYS A 56 -6.36 -12.83 -0.93
CA CYS A 56 -6.87 -11.65 -1.62
C CYS A 56 -6.44 -10.41 -0.84
N TYR A 57 -5.58 -9.59 -1.45
CA TYR A 57 -5.09 -8.35 -0.87
C TYR A 57 -5.73 -7.15 -1.57
N LEU A 58 -6.59 -6.41 -0.87
CA LEU A 58 -7.16 -5.17 -1.36
C LEU A 58 -6.31 -4.00 -0.85
N ASP A 59 -5.47 -3.47 -1.73
CA ASP A 59 -4.53 -2.39 -1.41
C ASP A 59 -5.25 -1.05 -1.49
N GLU A 60 -5.10 -0.20 -0.48
CA GLU A 60 -5.73 1.13 -0.38
C GLU A 60 -7.28 1.06 -0.44
N ILE A 61 -7.88 0.15 0.32
CA ILE A 61 -9.33 -0.16 0.27
C ILE A 61 -10.25 1.06 0.49
N VAL A 62 -9.74 2.11 1.12
CA VAL A 62 -10.46 3.38 1.37
C VAL A 62 -10.69 4.19 0.11
N GLU A 63 -9.90 3.97 -0.96
CA GLU A 63 -10.12 4.60 -2.27
C GLU A 63 -11.27 3.97 -3.04
N ALA A 64 -11.63 2.71 -2.72
CA ALA A 64 -12.76 2.06 -3.36
C ALA A 64 -14.08 2.65 -2.85
N ARG A 65 -15.07 2.70 -3.76
CA ARG A 65 -16.41 3.14 -3.39
C ARG A 65 -17.03 2.24 -2.32
N LYS A 66 -17.88 2.83 -1.49
CA LYS A 66 -18.52 2.17 -0.34
C LYS A 66 -19.42 0.99 -0.74
N ASP A 67 -20.04 1.03 -1.91
CA ASP A 67 -20.82 -0.07 -2.50
C ASP A 67 -19.93 -1.22 -3.02
N THR A 68 -18.70 -0.93 -3.45
CA THR A 68 -17.72 -1.97 -3.81
C THR A 68 -17.18 -2.68 -2.58
N THR A 69 -16.92 -1.96 -1.48
CA THR A 69 -16.34 -2.55 -0.26
C THR A 69 -17.31 -3.45 0.51
N VAL A 70 -18.63 -3.24 0.43
CA VAL A 70 -19.61 -4.10 1.14
C VAL A 70 -19.65 -5.54 0.60
N VAL A 71 -19.16 -5.77 -0.63
CA VAL A 71 -19.08 -7.10 -1.26
C VAL A 71 -18.24 -8.08 -0.43
N ILE A 72 -17.27 -7.59 0.36
CA ILE A 72 -16.41 -8.45 1.17
C ILE A 72 -17.05 -8.87 2.51
N HIS A 73 -18.16 -8.24 2.93
CA HIS A 73 -18.73 -8.49 4.26
C HIS A 73 -19.14 -9.95 4.48
N PRO A 74 -19.80 -10.64 3.53
CA PRO A 74 -20.14 -12.05 3.68
C PRO A 74 -18.93 -12.98 3.77
N LEU A 75 -17.79 -12.59 3.18
CA LEU A 75 -16.54 -13.35 3.23
C LEU A 75 -15.83 -13.24 4.59
N THR A 76 -16.09 -12.17 5.34
CA THR A 76 -15.49 -11.90 6.64
C THR A 76 -16.36 -12.30 7.83
N ASP A 77 -17.58 -12.76 7.57
CA ASP A 77 -18.49 -13.31 8.58
C ASP A 77 -18.35 -14.84 8.65
N THR A 78 -18.95 -15.46 9.66
CA THR A 78 -18.98 -16.91 9.91
C THR A 78 -19.38 -17.75 8.70
N ARG A 79 -20.22 -17.22 7.80
CA ARG A 79 -20.69 -17.89 6.59
C ARG A 79 -19.59 -18.08 5.54
N ARG A 80 -18.65 -17.14 5.43
CA ARG A 80 -17.57 -17.13 4.42
C ARG A 80 -18.07 -17.48 3.00
N THR A 81 -19.12 -16.81 2.53
CA THR A 81 -19.69 -17.01 1.18
C THR A 81 -19.47 -15.80 0.28
N LEU A 82 -19.48 -16.02 -1.03
CA LEU A 82 -19.47 -14.96 -2.06
C LEU A 82 -20.66 -15.15 -2.99
N SER A 83 -21.56 -14.18 -3.05
CA SER A 83 -22.69 -14.18 -3.98
C SER A 83 -22.32 -13.46 -5.28
N ILE A 84 -22.60 -14.10 -6.42
CA ILE A 84 -22.43 -13.55 -7.76
C ILE A 84 -23.82 -13.47 -8.41
N ASP A 85 -24.53 -12.38 -8.14
CA ASP A 85 -25.92 -12.20 -8.56
C ASP A 85 -26.12 -12.33 -10.07
N LYS A 86 -25.18 -11.78 -10.87
CA LYS A 86 -25.20 -11.87 -12.34
C LYS A 86 -25.12 -13.31 -12.88
N LYS A 87 -24.63 -14.25 -12.07
CA LYS A 87 -24.53 -15.68 -12.42
C LYS A 87 -25.54 -16.53 -11.66
N GLY A 88 -26.26 -15.94 -10.68
CA GLY A 88 -27.11 -16.68 -9.75
C GLY A 88 -26.32 -17.71 -8.92
N GLU A 89 -25.02 -17.46 -8.69
CA GLU A 89 -24.11 -18.41 -8.04
C GLU A 89 -23.76 -17.92 -6.63
N ILE A 90 -23.76 -18.83 -5.66
CA ILE A 90 -23.21 -18.59 -4.31
C ILE A 90 -22.04 -19.54 -4.12
N ILE A 91 -20.88 -18.98 -3.83
CA ILE A 91 -19.62 -19.72 -3.67
C ILE A 91 -19.29 -19.80 -2.19
N GLN A 92 -19.05 -21.01 -1.68
CA GLN A 92 -18.42 -21.19 -0.38
C GLN A 92 -16.92 -20.89 -0.51
N ALA A 93 -16.39 -20.00 0.32
CA ALA A 93 -14.97 -19.70 0.27
C ALA A 93 -14.14 -20.93 0.62
N HIS A 94 -13.08 -21.16 -0.16
CA HIS A 94 -12.13 -22.22 0.11
C HIS A 94 -11.59 -22.08 1.55
N PRO A 95 -11.36 -23.18 2.30
CA PRO A 95 -10.89 -23.11 3.69
C PRO A 95 -9.65 -22.23 3.88
N ASP A 96 -8.71 -22.31 2.92
CA ASP A 96 -7.46 -21.53 2.88
C ASP A 96 -7.58 -20.09 2.35
N PHE A 97 -8.77 -19.65 1.91
CA PHE A 97 -8.95 -18.28 1.49
C PHE A 97 -8.63 -17.30 2.63
N MET A 98 -7.83 -16.28 2.35
CA MET A 98 -7.51 -15.22 3.30
C MET A 98 -7.82 -13.85 2.71
N MET A 99 -8.44 -12.98 3.51
CA MET A 99 -8.69 -11.59 3.16
C MET A 99 -7.68 -10.70 3.88
N VAL A 100 -7.01 -9.83 3.14
CA VAL A 100 -6.10 -8.80 3.68
C VAL A 100 -6.49 -7.46 3.04
N ILE A 101 -6.54 -6.40 3.85
CA ILE A 101 -6.80 -5.04 3.38
C ILE A 101 -5.70 -4.11 3.92
N SER A 102 -5.36 -3.05 3.19
CA SER A 102 -4.50 -1.96 3.67
C SER A 102 -5.19 -0.61 3.48
N TYR A 103 -4.83 0.35 4.33
CA TYR A 103 -5.16 1.76 4.16
C TYR A 103 -4.21 2.61 5.02
N ASN A 104 -4.03 3.87 4.66
CA ASN A 104 -3.21 4.82 5.41
C ASN A 104 -4.13 5.72 6.26
N PRO A 105 -4.18 5.57 7.59
CA PRO A 105 -5.04 6.40 8.44
C PRO A 105 -4.57 7.86 8.42
N GLY A 106 -5.52 8.80 8.38
CA GLY A 106 -5.22 10.24 8.40
C GLY A 106 -4.64 10.81 7.10
N TYR A 107 -4.53 9.99 6.04
CA TYR A 107 -4.08 10.39 4.70
C TYR A 107 -5.11 11.28 3.96
N GLN A 108 -6.38 11.24 4.37
CA GLN A 108 -7.49 11.88 3.65
C GLN A 108 -8.47 12.57 4.58
N SER A 109 -9.28 13.47 4.00
CA SER A 109 -10.41 14.08 4.69
C SER A 109 -11.23 13.00 5.41
N VAL A 110 -11.74 13.33 6.60
CA VAL A 110 -12.59 12.49 7.48
C VAL A 110 -13.69 11.70 6.72
N LEU A 111 -14.04 12.13 5.51
CA LEU A 111 -15.07 11.53 4.65
C LEU A 111 -14.70 10.17 4.03
N LYS A 112 -13.39 9.86 3.89
CA LYS A 112 -12.88 8.62 3.27
C LYS A 112 -12.32 7.60 4.28
N ASP A 113 -12.79 7.63 5.53
CA ASP A 113 -12.43 6.59 6.49
C ASP A 113 -13.16 5.26 6.28
N LEU A 114 -12.52 4.18 6.70
CA LEU A 114 -13.13 2.85 6.73
C LEU A 114 -14.29 2.84 7.75
N LYS A 115 -15.50 2.48 7.31
CA LYS A 115 -16.67 2.35 8.20
C LYS A 115 -16.36 1.42 9.38
N GLN A 116 -16.84 1.77 10.57
CA GLN A 116 -16.67 0.96 11.78
C GLN A 116 -17.16 -0.49 11.61
N SER A 117 -18.26 -0.68 10.86
CA SER A 117 -18.75 -2.03 10.53
C SER A 117 -17.72 -2.85 9.76
N THR A 118 -16.96 -2.25 8.85
CA THR A 118 -15.89 -2.96 8.12
C THR A 118 -14.70 -3.19 9.03
N ARG A 119 -14.27 -2.18 9.81
CA ARG A 119 -13.13 -2.31 10.75
C ARG A 119 -13.33 -3.46 11.76
N GLN A 120 -14.53 -3.62 12.31
CA GLN A 120 -14.86 -4.65 13.29
C GLN A 120 -14.88 -6.09 12.73
N ARG A 121 -14.62 -6.28 11.42
CA ARG A 121 -14.50 -7.59 10.77
C ARG A 121 -13.04 -8.03 10.57
N PHE A 122 -12.08 -7.19 10.93
CA PHE A 122 -10.65 -7.44 10.71
C PHE A 122 -9.85 -7.36 12.01
N VAL A 123 -8.84 -8.22 12.11
CA VAL A 123 -7.72 -8.02 13.03
C VAL A 123 -6.77 -7.01 12.39
N SER A 124 -6.29 -6.05 13.18
CA SER A 124 -5.45 -4.95 12.69
C SER A 124 -4.00 -5.13 13.12
N ILE A 125 -3.07 -4.85 12.21
CA ILE A 125 -1.64 -4.69 12.49
C ILE A 125 -1.28 -3.28 12.06
N GLU A 126 -0.74 -2.50 12.99
CA GLU A 126 -0.27 -1.15 12.73
C GLU A 126 1.19 -1.21 12.25
N PHE A 127 1.48 -0.44 11.21
CA PHE A 127 2.83 -0.27 10.68
C PHE A 127 3.22 1.19 10.85
N ASP A 128 4.43 1.41 11.35
CA ASP A 128 5.11 2.70 11.36
C ASP A 128 6.51 2.52 10.77
N TYR A 129 7.22 3.63 10.59
CA TYR A 129 8.61 3.62 10.18
C TYR A 129 9.45 2.80 11.17
N PRO A 130 10.38 1.94 10.69
CA PRO A 130 11.23 1.17 11.59
C PRO A 130 12.13 2.06 12.44
N GLU A 131 12.68 1.49 13.52
CA GLU A 131 13.79 2.09 14.25
C GLU A 131 14.97 2.38 13.32
N ALA A 132 15.70 3.46 13.59
CA ALA A 132 16.68 4.00 12.63
C ALA A 132 17.71 2.99 12.12
N GLU A 133 18.22 2.13 13.00
CA GLU A 133 19.19 1.10 12.64
C GLU A 133 18.60 0.11 11.64
N LYS A 134 17.38 -0.37 11.90
CA LYS A 134 16.66 -1.30 11.02
C LYS A 134 16.24 -0.63 9.72
N GLU A 135 15.81 0.62 9.77
CA GLU A 135 15.48 1.38 8.56
C GLU A 135 16.72 1.57 7.69
N ALA A 136 17.88 1.88 8.30
CA ALA A 136 19.14 2.03 7.59
C ALA A 136 19.60 0.70 6.97
N GLU A 137 19.43 -0.43 7.64
CA GLU A 137 19.69 -1.76 7.05
C GLU A 137 18.84 -2.00 5.79
N ILE A 138 17.55 -1.66 5.85
CA ILE A 138 16.62 -1.79 4.71
C ILE A 138 17.06 -0.87 3.56
N VAL A 139 17.35 0.40 3.86
CA VAL A 139 17.79 1.40 2.87
C VAL A 139 19.13 1.02 2.25
N ALA A 140 20.09 0.52 3.05
CA ALA A 140 21.37 0.05 2.54
C ALA A 140 21.20 -1.14 1.60
N HIS A 141 20.39 -2.13 2.00
CA HIS A 141 20.16 -3.34 1.23
C HIS A 141 19.42 -3.06 -0.10
N GLU A 142 18.28 -2.36 -0.06
CA GLU A 142 17.44 -2.08 -1.24
C GLU A 142 17.98 -0.92 -2.10
N GLY A 143 18.68 0.03 -1.46
CA GLY A 143 19.38 1.13 -2.13
C GLY A 143 20.72 0.70 -2.73
N HIS A 144 21.27 -0.43 -2.26
CA HIS A 144 22.60 -0.93 -2.59
C HIS A 144 23.71 0.12 -2.36
N ILE A 145 23.63 0.77 -1.19
CA ILE A 145 24.60 1.75 -0.70
C ILE A 145 25.23 1.23 0.59
N ASP A 146 26.32 1.86 1.03
CA ASP A 146 26.94 1.54 2.30
C ASP A 146 26.07 2.01 3.49
N MET A 147 26.33 1.42 4.65
CA MET A 147 25.56 1.68 5.87
C MET A 147 25.72 3.11 6.39
N GLU A 148 26.87 3.77 6.15
CA GLU A 148 27.10 5.15 6.58
C GLU A 148 26.18 6.11 5.82
N THR A 149 26.11 5.97 4.50
CA THR A 149 25.19 6.74 3.65
C THR A 149 23.73 6.47 4.02
N ALA A 150 23.36 5.20 4.27
CA ALA A 150 22.00 4.85 4.68
C ALA A 150 21.61 5.48 6.03
N LEU A 151 22.51 5.49 7.01
CA LEU A 151 22.28 6.15 8.31
C LEU A 151 22.07 7.66 8.16
N LYS A 152 22.83 8.33 7.27
CA LYS A 152 22.63 9.75 6.97
C LYS A 152 21.26 10.02 6.35
N LEU A 153 20.84 9.20 5.38
CA LEU A 153 19.49 9.28 4.78
C LEU A 153 18.36 9.09 5.80
N VAL A 154 18.52 8.14 6.73
CA VAL A 154 17.54 7.91 7.80
C VAL A 154 17.55 9.05 8.81
N ALA A 155 18.71 9.60 9.16
CA ALA A 155 18.79 10.78 10.03
C ALA A 155 18.06 11.98 9.42
N LEU A 156 18.23 12.21 8.10
CA LEU A 156 17.49 13.21 7.35
C LEU A 156 15.99 12.97 7.45
N ALA A 157 15.52 11.76 7.12
CA ALA A 157 14.09 11.44 7.21
C ALA A 157 13.52 11.65 8.62
N ARG A 158 14.25 11.31 9.68
CA ARG A 158 13.80 11.54 11.07
C ARG A 158 13.64 13.03 11.36
N LYS A 159 14.58 13.88 10.96
CA LYS A 159 14.43 15.33 11.09
C LYS A 159 13.20 15.84 10.33
N ILE A 160 12.99 15.36 9.10
CA ILE A 160 11.82 15.73 8.28
C ILE A 160 10.50 15.26 8.91
N ARG A 161 10.45 14.03 9.43
CA ARG A 161 9.27 13.47 10.10
C ARG A 161 8.87 14.26 11.35
N ASN A 162 9.84 14.84 12.07
CA ASN A 162 9.58 15.72 13.20
C ASN A 162 9.02 17.10 12.78
N ILE A 163 9.34 17.58 11.58
CA ILE A 163 8.77 18.83 11.01
C ILE A 163 7.29 18.64 10.63
N ARG A 164 6.82 17.40 10.47
CA ARG A 164 5.40 17.10 10.17
C ARG A 164 4.42 17.80 11.11
N GLU A 165 4.77 17.94 12.39
CA GLU A 165 3.93 18.64 13.37
C GLU A 165 3.79 20.16 13.10
N HIS A 166 4.56 20.71 12.15
CA HIS A 166 4.72 22.16 11.91
C HIS A 166 4.36 22.60 10.47
N GLY A 167 3.80 21.73 9.62
CA GLY A 167 3.26 22.16 8.32
C GLY A 167 3.40 21.19 7.14
N LEU A 168 4.13 20.08 7.28
CA LEU A 168 4.13 19.01 6.27
C LEU A 168 2.92 18.09 6.46
N THR A 169 2.22 17.77 5.37
CA THR A 169 1.13 16.78 5.38
C THR A 169 1.65 15.39 5.68
N GLU A 170 2.84 15.07 5.15
CA GLU A 170 3.47 13.74 5.21
C GLU A 170 4.96 13.82 5.56
N GLY A 171 5.45 12.80 6.24
CA GLY A 171 6.88 12.62 6.50
C GLY A 171 7.58 11.86 5.38
N ALA A 172 8.91 11.95 5.32
CA ALA A 172 9.71 11.20 4.36
C ALA A 172 9.54 9.69 4.53
N SER A 173 8.96 9.01 3.53
CA SER A 173 8.78 7.55 3.59
C SER A 173 10.10 6.80 3.32
N THR A 174 10.22 5.56 3.84
CA THR A 174 11.38 4.69 3.56
C THR A 174 11.59 4.47 2.06
N ARG A 175 10.52 4.51 1.26
CA ARG A 175 10.61 4.41 -0.21
C ARG A 175 11.42 5.56 -0.82
N LEU A 176 11.21 6.79 -0.35
CA LEU A 176 11.95 7.96 -0.83
C LEU A 176 13.44 7.85 -0.49
N LEU A 177 13.76 7.31 0.69
CA LEU A 177 15.15 7.05 1.07
C LEU A 177 15.83 6.02 0.17
N ILE A 178 15.12 4.94 -0.19
CA ILE A 178 15.63 3.94 -1.13
C ILE A 178 15.89 4.60 -2.50
N TYR A 179 14.99 5.47 -2.99
CA TYR A 179 15.23 6.21 -4.24
C TYR A 179 16.44 7.14 -4.17
N ALA A 180 16.59 7.89 -3.08
CA ALA A 180 17.78 8.72 -2.86
C ALA A 180 19.06 7.87 -2.86
N GLY A 181 19.06 6.73 -2.14
CA GLY A 181 20.19 5.79 -2.13
C GLY A 181 20.53 5.25 -3.52
N GLN A 182 19.52 4.85 -4.30
CA GLN A 182 19.72 4.37 -5.67
C GLN A 182 20.28 5.46 -6.61
N MET A 183 19.90 6.72 -6.41
CA MET A 183 20.45 7.86 -7.14
C MET A 183 21.92 8.09 -6.76
N ILE A 184 22.25 8.10 -5.47
CA ILE A 184 23.62 8.26 -4.96
C ILE A 184 24.53 7.15 -5.51
N ARG A 185 24.06 5.90 -5.47
CA ARG A 185 24.79 4.75 -6.04
C ARG A 185 25.15 4.95 -7.51
N ARG A 186 24.31 5.64 -8.28
CA ARG A 186 24.53 5.93 -9.70
C ARG A 186 25.44 7.15 -9.94
N GLY A 187 26.01 7.73 -8.88
CA GLY A 187 26.94 8.86 -8.96
C GLY A 187 26.28 10.23 -8.94
N ILE A 188 24.97 10.32 -8.64
CA ILE A 188 24.33 11.62 -8.41
C ILE A 188 24.80 12.15 -7.05
N PRO A 189 25.23 13.43 -6.95
CA PRO A 189 25.61 14.02 -5.67
C PRO A 189 24.51 13.83 -4.61
N ALA A 190 24.91 13.55 -3.37
CA ALA A 190 23.96 13.23 -2.30
C ALA A 190 22.92 14.34 -2.07
N HIS A 191 23.37 15.60 -2.13
CA HIS A 191 22.48 16.75 -2.07
C HIS A 191 21.38 16.71 -3.14
N ASP A 192 21.75 16.54 -4.42
CA ASP A 192 20.81 16.51 -5.54
C ASP A 192 19.88 15.29 -5.51
N ALA A 193 20.40 14.15 -5.07
CA ALA A 193 19.62 12.93 -4.87
C ALA A 193 18.55 13.13 -3.79
N CYS A 194 18.92 13.68 -2.63
CA CYS A 194 17.99 13.98 -1.55
C CYS A 194 16.96 15.03 -1.96
N ARG A 195 17.39 16.09 -2.65
CA ARG A 195 16.48 17.12 -3.14
C ARG A 195 15.44 16.55 -4.10
N CYS A 196 15.87 15.77 -5.09
CA CYS A 196 14.98 15.19 -6.09
C CYS A 196 14.07 14.09 -5.53
N ALA A 197 14.60 13.20 -4.68
CA ALA A 197 13.88 12.02 -4.23
C ALA A 197 13.10 12.24 -2.94
N VAL A 198 13.49 13.20 -2.11
CA VAL A 198 12.87 13.45 -0.79
C VAL A 198 12.20 14.81 -0.72
N CYS A 199 12.91 15.90 -1.03
CA CYS A 199 12.38 17.27 -0.85
C CYS A 199 11.21 17.58 -1.80
N LEU A 200 11.43 17.51 -3.11
CA LEU A 200 10.43 17.88 -4.11
C LEU A 200 9.14 17.03 -4.05
N PRO A 201 9.18 15.71 -3.76
CA PRO A 201 7.95 14.92 -3.62
C PRO A 201 7.14 15.20 -2.37
N LEU A 202 7.73 15.79 -1.33
CA LEU A 202 7.04 16.04 -0.06
C LEU A 202 6.25 17.36 -0.05
N THR A 203 6.66 18.35 -0.84
CA THR A 203 6.03 19.67 -0.81
C THR A 203 6.37 20.51 -2.02
N ASP A 204 5.39 21.28 -2.50
CA ASP A 204 5.55 22.35 -3.50
C ASP A 204 5.75 23.73 -2.85
N ASP A 205 5.67 23.83 -1.51
CA ASP A 205 5.88 25.10 -0.79
C ASP A 205 7.36 25.47 -0.75
N ALA A 206 7.69 26.62 -1.35
CA ALA A 206 9.07 27.08 -1.48
C ALA A 206 9.80 27.28 -0.13
N ARG A 207 9.11 27.74 0.92
CA ARG A 207 9.73 27.96 2.25
C ARG A 207 10.03 26.63 2.94
N LEU A 208 9.13 25.66 2.80
CA LEU A 208 9.37 24.31 3.29
C LEU A 208 10.51 23.65 2.50
N GLN A 209 10.56 23.83 1.18
CA GLN A 209 11.68 23.33 0.36
C GLN A 209 13.02 23.93 0.78
N GLU A 210 13.10 25.23 1.06
CA GLU A 210 14.30 25.88 1.62
C GLU A 210 14.72 25.20 2.93
N THR A 211 13.78 25.03 3.87
CA THR A 211 14.04 24.37 5.16
C THR A 211 14.54 22.93 4.96
N LEU A 212 13.96 22.19 4.02
CA LEU A 212 14.38 20.83 3.71
C LEU A 212 15.76 20.78 3.04
N ASN A 213 16.12 21.77 2.23
CA ASN A 213 17.46 21.86 1.65
C ASN A 213 18.51 22.18 2.72
N ASP A 214 18.23 23.09 3.65
CA ASP A 214 19.12 23.38 4.78
C ASP A 214 19.40 22.12 5.62
N LEU A 215 18.38 21.27 5.82
CA LEU A 215 18.55 19.98 6.49
C LEU A 215 19.40 18.98 5.70
N ILE A 216 19.35 19.03 4.37
CA ILE A 216 20.17 18.18 3.52
C ILE A 216 21.64 18.61 3.62
N GLU A 217 21.91 19.92 3.54
CA GLU A 217 23.27 20.48 3.67
C GLU A 217 23.89 20.24 5.06
N ASP A 218 23.09 20.23 6.13
CA ASP A 218 23.58 19.91 7.48
C ASP A 218 24.02 18.44 7.63
N ILE A 219 23.54 17.55 6.74
CA ILE A 219 23.81 16.10 6.83
C ILE A 219 24.85 15.61 5.82
N PHE A 220 24.90 16.23 4.62
CA PHE A 220 25.74 15.81 3.49
C PHE A 220 26.63 16.93 2.99
#